data_AF-A0A523V5W1-F1
#
_entry.id   AF-A0A523V5W1-F1
#
_cell.length_a   1.000
_cell.length_b   1.000
_cell.length_c   1.000
_cell.angle_alpha   90.00
_cell.angle_beta   90.00
_cell.angle_gamma   90.00
#
_symmetry.space_group_name_H-M   'P 1'
#
loop_
_entity.id
_entity.type
_entity.pdbx_description
1 polymer ?
#
loop_
_entity_poly.entity_id
_entity_poly.type
_entity_poly.pdbx_seq_one_letter_code
_entity_poly.pdbx_strand_id
1 'polypeptide(L)'
;AIRFGRYIRRKYSVYPKDLWQTLVVTLGSIPGINTHNQPGLTALYGPVAIREIYGATEGIFGQQRDDRRAWVPNYDQFFFEVETRSGAKMLHDMHPGEMGSLVVSTPTLPRYRIGDTILALETPYFRCIGRDKWWTPLKYAWTELATLNFGRL
;
A
#
# COMPACT_ATOMS: atom_id res chain seq x y z
N ALA A 1 5.87 -5.29 11.67
CA ALA A 1 5.44 -4.44 12.80
C ALA A 1 4.38 -5.08 13.73
N ILE A 2 3.15 -5.37 13.28
CA ILE A 2 2.08 -5.83 14.19
C ILE A 2 2.44 -7.14 14.93
N ARG A 3 2.94 -8.15 14.20
CA ARG A 3 3.36 -9.44 14.80
C ARG A 3 4.45 -9.25 15.85
N PHE A 4 5.40 -8.35 15.58
CA PHE A 4 6.47 -8.00 16.51
C PHE A 4 5.92 -7.34 17.78
N GLY A 5 5.04 -6.34 17.64
CA GLY A 5 4.41 -5.70 18.81
C GLY A 5 3.60 -6.70 19.66
N ARG A 6 2.88 -7.63 19.02
CA ARG A 6 2.19 -8.73 19.72
C ARG A 6 3.17 -9.69 20.40
N TYR A 7 4.32 -9.98 19.80
CA TYR A 7 5.35 -10.79 20.42
C TYR A 7 5.91 -10.13 21.67
N ILE A 8 6.26 -8.84 21.60
CA ILE A 8 6.77 -8.08 22.75
C ILE A 8 5.76 -8.09 23.90
N ARG A 9 4.47 -7.83 23.60
CA ARG A 9 3.41 -7.91 24.61
C ARG A 9 3.26 -9.30 25.23
N ARG A 10 3.34 -10.37 24.44
CA ARG A 10 3.20 -11.74 24.96
C ARG A 10 4.40 -12.20 25.77
N LYS A 11 5.62 -11.85 25.36
CA LYS A 11 6.85 -12.35 26.00
C LYS A 11 7.30 -11.50 27.19
N TYR A 12 7.10 -10.18 27.10
CA TYR A 12 7.66 -9.22 28.05
C TYR A 12 6.58 -8.38 28.75
N SER A 13 5.30 -8.62 28.49
CA SER A 13 4.16 -7.93 29.10
C SER A 13 4.12 -6.39 28.92
N VAL A 14 4.98 -5.85 28.05
CA VAL A 14 5.05 -4.42 27.70
C VAL A 14 4.68 -4.21 26.24
N TYR A 15 4.29 -3.00 25.85
CA TYR A 15 4.10 -2.62 24.45
C TYR A 15 5.35 -1.92 23.89
N PRO A 16 5.57 -1.94 22.56
CA PRO A 16 6.64 -1.16 21.94
C PRO A 16 6.64 0.32 22.37
N LYS A 17 5.46 0.95 22.49
CA LYS A 17 5.34 2.34 22.95
C LYS A 17 5.81 2.60 24.38
N ASP A 18 5.89 1.56 25.21
CA ASP A 18 6.38 1.67 26.60
C ASP A 18 7.91 1.61 26.65
N LEU A 19 8.54 1.09 25.59
CA LEU A 19 9.99 0.91 25.49
C LEU A 19 10.65 1.99 24.64
N TRP A 20 9.93 2.48 23.62
CA TRP A 20 10.49 3.39 22.61
C TRP A 20 9.53 4.53 22.29
N GLN A 21 10.10 5.73 22.16
CA GLN A 21 9.43 6.89 21.55
C GLN A 21 9.47 6.76 20.02
N THR A 22 8.60 5.90 19.48
CA THR A 22 8.54 5.66 18.03
C THR A 22 7.93 6.87 17.33
N LEU A 23 8.72 7.54 16.48
CA LEU A 23 8.26 8.72 15.74
C LEU A 23 7.58 8.34 14.42
N VAL A 24 8.15 7.37 13.70
CA VAL A 24 7.68 6.93 12.39
C VAL A 24 7.79 5.41 12.24
N VAL A 25 6.82 4.82 11.55
CA VAL A 25 6.89 3.45 11.05
C VAL A 25 6.71 3.46 9.53
N THR A 26 7.81 3.22 8.82
CA THR A 26 7.83 3.03 7.37
C THR A 26 7.55 1.56 7.06
N LEU A 27 6.44 1.28 6.39
CA LEU A 27 5.96 -0.08 6.18
C LEU A 27 5.68 -0.33 4.69
N GLY A 28 5.79 -1.60 4.28
CA GLY A 28 5.43 -2.07 2.95
C GLY A 28 4.94 -3.52 3.00
N SER A 29 4.91 -4.16 1.83
CA SER A 29 4.68 -5.61 1.65
C SER A 29 3.27 -6.15 1.88
N ILE A 30 2.34 -5.39 2.50
CA ILE A 30 0.94 -5.81 2.66
C ILE A 30 -0.01 -4.69 2.24
N PRO A 31 -1.17 -5.03 1.63
CA PRO A 31 -2.20 -4.04 1.36
C PRO A 31 -2.81 -3.52 2.68
N GLY A 32 -3.32 -2.29 2.62
CA GLY A 32 -4.11 -1.69 3.70
C GLY A 32 -3.31 -1.26 4.93
N ILE A 33 -2.02 -0.94 4.78
CA ILE A 33 -1.17 -0.40 5.86
C ILE A 33 -1.80 0.86 6.46
N ASN A 34 -2.18 1.79 5.59
CA ASN A 34 -2.79 3.08 5.95
C ASN A 34 -4.32 3.02 6.10
N THR A 35 -4.93 1.84 6.04
CA THR A 35 -6.38 1.70 6.22
C THR A 35 -6.65 0.81 7.42
N HIS A 36 -6.93 -0.47 7.23
CA HIS A 36 -7.38 -1.37 8.29
C HIS A 36 -6.26 -1.77 9.27
N ASN A 37 -4.98 -1.62 8.91
CA ASN A 37 -3.87 -1.92 9.82
C ASN A 37 -3.47 -0.74 10.72
N GLN A 38 -3.77 0.50 10.31
CA GLN A 38 -3.37 1.71 11.02
C GLN A 38 -3.80 1.70 12.50
N PRO A 39 -5.07 1.39 12.87
CA PRO A 39 -5.48 1.38 14.29
C PRO A 39 -4.65 0.40 15.13
N GLY A 40 -4.34 -0.79 14.58
CA GLY A 40 -3.53 -1.79 15.27
C GLY A 40 -2.08 -1.37 15.45
N LEU A 41 -1.53 -0.63 14.49
CA LEU A 41 -0.19 -0.04 14.59
C LEU A 41 -0.15 1.05 15.65
N THR A 42 -1.09 2.00 15.62
CA THR A 42 -1.20 3.06 16.63
C THR A 42 -1.40 2.50 18.04
N ALA A 43 -2.21 1.44 18.20
CA ALA A 43 -2.43 0.82 19.51
C ALA A 43 -1.13 0.25 20.13
N LEU A 44 -0.26 -0.32 19.30
CA LEU A 44 0.99 -0.96 19.71
C LEU A 44 2.16 0.03 19.87
N TYR A 45 2.27 1.01 18.97
CA TYR A 45 3.43 1.90 18.86
C TYR A 45 3.14 3.34 19.32
N GLY A 46 1.90 3.64 19.74
CA GLY A 46 1.51 4.99 20.18
C GLY A 46 1.12 5.90 19.01
N PRO A 47 1.05 7.23 19.23
CA PRO A 47 0.73 8.22 18.19
C PRO A 47 1.90 8.39 17.22
N VAL A 48 2.11 7.38 16.38
CA VAL A 48 3.22 7.28 15.43
C VAL A 48 2.78 7.70 14.04
N ALA A 49 3.67 8.38 13.29
CA ALA A 49 3.47 8.61 11.87
C ALA A 49 3.62 7.29 11.10
N ILE A 50 2.59 6.89 10.36
CA ILE A 50 2.64 5.69 9.50
C ILE A 50 2.89 6.17 8.07
N ARG A 51 3.92 5.61 7.43
CA ARG A 51 4.29 5.94 6.05
C ARG A 51 4.40 4.68 5.24
N GLU A 52 3.63 4.59 4.17
CA GLU A 52 3.67 3.44 3.25
C GLU A 52 4.72 3.65 2.17
N ILE A 53 5.51 2.59 1.93
CA ILE A 53 6.44 2.48 0.81
C ILE A 53 5.94 1.34 -0.06
N TYR A 54 5.71 1.63 -1.34
CA TYR A 54 5.38 0.64 -2.34
C TYR A 54 6.65 0.17 -3.02
N GLY A 55 6.95 -1.12 -2.90
CA GLY A 55 8.15 -1.72 -3.49
C GLY A 55 8.07 -3.24 -3.49
N ALA A 56 8.91 -3.83 -4.32
CA ALA A 56 9.14 -5.25 -4.43
C ALA A 56 10.65 -5.53 -4.51
N THR A 57 11.05 -6.79 -4.71
CA THR A 57 12.46 -7.14 -4.86
C THR A 57 13.10 -6.42 -6.05
N GLU A 58 12.30 -6.14 -7.07
CA GLU A 58 12.66 -5.48 -8.32
C GLU A 58 12.91 -3.97 -8.17
N GLY A 59 12.46 -3.35 -7.07
CA GLY A 59 12.67 -1.92 -6.81
C GLY A 59 11.69 -1.31 -5.81
N ILE A 60 11.98 -0.07 -5.39
CA ILE A 60 11.07 0.78 -4.63
C ILE A 60 10.38 1.72 -5.62
N PHE A 61 9.08 1.52 -5.81
CA PHE A 61 8.33 2.10 -6.92
C PHE A 61 7.54 3.35 -6.56
N GLY A 62 7.32 3.58 -5.27
CA GLY A 62 6.64 4.77 -4.82
C GLY A 62 6.51 4.83 -3.31
N GLN A 63 6.02 5.96 -2.83
CA GLN A 63 5.89 6.22 -1.41
C GLN A 63 4.73 7.15 -1.13
N GLN A 64 4.22 7.06 0.09
CA GLN A 64 3.26 8.02 0.60
C GLN A 64 3.93 9.38 0.77
N ARG A 65 3.39 10.40 0.10
CA ARG A 65 3.93 11.76 0.09
C ARG A 65 3.39 12.64 1.23
N ASP A 66 2.17 12.39 1.66
CA ASP A 66 1.44 13.22 2.61
C ASP A 66 0.49 12.35 3.46
N ASP A 67 -0.45 12.97 4.17
CA ASP A 67 -1.32 12.24 5.10
C ASP A 67 -2.43 11.44 4.39
N ARG A 68 -2.49 11.48 3.05
CA ARG A 68 -3.39 10.64 2.28
C ARG A 68 -2.92 9.19 2.30
N ARG A 69 -3.86 8.27 2.49
CA ARG A 69 -3.70 6.82 2.65
C ARG A 69 -3.46 6.12 1.31
N ALA A 70 -2.48 6.61 0.57
CA ALA A 70 -2.13 6.19 -0.77
C ALA A 70 -0.68 6.53 -1.07
N TRP A 71 -0.10 5.84 -2.04
CA TRP A 71 1.26 6.07 -2.48
C TRP A 71 1.28 6.81 -3.81
N VAL A 72 2.36 7.55 -4.04
CA VAL A 72 2.64 8.26 -5.29
C VAL A 72 3.80 7.54 -6.00
N PRO A 73 3.70 7.26 -7.32
CA PRO A 73 4.76 6.59 -8.07
C PRO A 73 5.97 7.48 -8.31
N ASN A 74 7.16 6.88 -8.33
CA ASN A 74 8.42 7.55 -8.69
C ASN A 74 8.55 7.64 -10.22
N TYR A 75 7.77 8.52 -10.86
CA TYR A 75 7.74 8.69 -12.31
C TYR A 75 9.06 9.19 -12.93
N ASP A 76 9.94 9.76 -12.11
CA ASP A 76 11.29 10.17 -12.50
C ASP A 76 12.25 8.97 -12.65
N GLN A 77 11.92 7.83 -12.06
CA GLN A 77 12.79 6.65 -12.03
C GLN A 77 12.28 5.49 -12.89
N PHE A 78 10.96 5.34 -13.03
CA PHE A 78 10.35 4.17 -13.66
C PHE A 78 9.18 4.54 -14.57
N PHE A 79 8.92 3.68 -15.57
CA PHE A 79 7.70 3.75 -16.36
C PHE A 79 6.65 2.80 -15.79
N PHE A 80 5.45 3.32 -15.59
CA PHE A 80 4.34 2.60 -15.01
C PHE A 80 3.21 2.43 -16.02
N GLU A 81 2.92 1.17 -16.32
CA GLU A 81 1.76 0.75 -17.10
C GLU A 81 0.81 -0.03 -16.20
N VAL A 82 -0.46 -0.07 -16.56
CA VAL A 82 -1.45 -0.92 -15.94
C VAL A 82 -2.19 -1.71 -17.02
N GLU A 83 -2.28 -3.02 -16.83
CA GLU A 83 -3.13 -3.89 -17.64
C GLU A 83 -4.54 -3.88 -17.06
N THR A 84 -5.46 -3.23 -17.76
CA THR A 84 -6.88 -3.20 -17.42
C THR A 84 -7.68 -4.15 -18.32
N ARG A 85 -8.98 -4.28 -18.06
CA ARG A 85 -9.90 -5.03 -18.94
C ARG A 85 -10.01 -4.43 -20.35
N SER A 86 -9.76 -3.13 -20.52
CA SER A 86 -9.80 -2.46 -21.83
C SER A 86 -8.43 -2.40 -22.52
N GLY A 87 -7.40 -3.02 -21.92
CA GLY A 87 -6.04 -3.05 -22.44
C GLY A 87 -5.02 -2.35 -21.53
N ALA A 88 -3.79 -2.27 -22.00
CA ALA A 88 -2.71 -1.59 -21.31
C ALA A 88 -2.81 -0.07 -21.51
N LYS A 89 -2.59 0.68 -20.43
CA LYS A 89 -2.50 2.16 -20.44
C LYS A 89 -1.45 2.63 -19.44
N MET A 90 -1.08 3.90 -19.48
CA MET A 90 -0.18 4.47 -18.48
C MET A 90 -0.89 4.55 -17.13
N LEU A 91 -0.14 4.35 -16.04
CA LEU A 91 -0.70 4.39 -14.68
C LEU A 91 -1.36 5.75 -14.37
N HIS A 92 -0.79 6.85 -14.85
CA HIS A 92 -1.35 8.20 -14.65
C HIS A 92 -2.60 8.49 -15.49
N ASP A 93 -2.89 7.68 -16.51
CA ASP A 93 -4.09 7.79 -17.35
C ASP A 93 -5.29 7.03 -16.78
N MET A 94 -5.12 6.33 -15.64
CA MET A 94 -6.22 5.64 -14.98
C MET A 94 -7.22 6.64 -14.41
N HIS A 95 -8.51 6.39 -14.62
CA HIS A 95 -9.56 7.17 -14.00
C HIS A 95 -9.78 6.73 -12.54
N PRO A 96 -10.26 7.63 -11.65
CA PRO A 96 -10.63 7.26 -10.29
C PRO A 96 -11.58 6.06 -10.24
N GLY A 97 -11.23 5.07 -9.42
CA GLY A 97 -11.96 3.80 -9.31
C GLY A 97 -11.53 2.72 -10.30
N GLU A 98 -10.73 3.04 -11.32
CA GLU A 98 -10.17 2.01 -12.20
C GLU A 98 -9.20 1.10 -11.44
N MET A 99 -9.20 -0.18 -11.84
CA MET A 99 -8.29 -1.19 -11.30
C MET A 99 -7.56 -1.89 -12.44
N GLY A 100 -6.32 -2.30 -12.18
CA GLY A 100 -5.54 -3.07 -13.15
C GLY A 100 -4.31 -3.74 -12.54
N SER A 101 -3.70 -4.63 -13.31
CA SER A 101 -2.47 -5.33 -12.95
C SER A 101 -1.27 -4.44 -13.25
N LEU A 102 -0.39 -4.23 -12.26
CA LEU A 102 0.75 -3.33 -12.41
C LEU A 102 1.84 -3.94 -13.27
N VAL A 103 2.30 -3.15 -14.24
CA VAL A 103 3.47 -3.43 -15.07
C VAL A 103 4.45 -2.26 -14.91
N VAL A 104 5.70 -2.57 -14.57
CA VAL A 104 6.75 -1.56 -14.36
C VAL A 104 7.91 -1.85 -15.29
N SER A 105 8.40 -0.81 -15.98
CA SER A 105 9.69 -0.89 -16.66
C SER A 105 10.76 -0.25 -15.78
N THR A 106 11.75 -1.06 -15.40
CA THR A 106 12.95 -0.63 -14.67
C THR A 106 14.15 -0.58 -15.63
N PRO A 107 15.31 -0.03 -15.20
CA PRO A 107 16.52 -0.05 -16.02
C PRO A 107 16.97 -1.44 -16.48
N THR A 108 16.56 -2.51 -15.78
CA THR A 108 16.96 -3.89 -16.08
C THR A 108 15.80 -4.80 -16.49
N LEU A 109 14.55 -4.44 -16.14
CA LEU A 109 13.37 -5.27 -16.37
C LEU A 109 12.33 -4.46 -17.18
N PRO A 110 12.29 -4.58 -18.52
CA PRO A 110 11.32 -3.88 -19.33
C PRO A 110 9.94 -4.54 -19.22
N ARG A 111 8.90 -3.71 -19.01
CA ARG A 111 7.48 -4.10 -18.95
C ARG A 111 7.24 -5.33 -18.05
N TYR A 112 7.88 -5.34 -16.88
CA TYR A 112 7.78 -6.44 -15.94
C TYR A 112 6.48 -6.38 -15.15
N ARG A 113 5.74 -7.49 -15.15
CA ARG A 113 4.47 -7.60 -14.41
C ARG A 113 4.76 -7.87 -12.94
N ILE A 114 4.43 -6.91 -12.08
CA ILE A 114 4.67 -7.01 -10.62
C ILE A 114 3.75 -8.05 -9.96
N GLY A 115 2.59 -8.30 -10.57
CA GLY A 115 1.59 -9.23 -10.04
C GLY A 115 0.76 -8.65 -8.89
N ASP A 116 0.69 -7.32 -8.81
CA ASP A 116 -0.16 -6.59 -7.87
C ASP A 116 -1.31 -5.90 -8.61
N THR A 117 -2.47 -5.85 -7.97
CA THR A 117 -3.61 -5.06 -8.42
C THR A 117 -3.55 -3.68 -7.81
N ILE A 118 -3.57 -2.66 -8.66
CA ILE A 118 -3.59 -1.25 -8.28
C ILE A 118 -4.98 -0.68 -8.49
N LEU A 119 -5.42 0.11 -7.52
CA LEU A 119 -6.60 0.96 -7.59
C LEU A 119 -6.16 2.41 -7.77
N ALA A 120 -6.68 3.07 -8.80
CA ALA A 120 -6.55 4.51 -8.97
C ALA A 120 -7.56 5.22 -8.05
N LEU A 121 -7.06 6.18 -7.28
CA LEU A 121 -7.90 7.10 -6.50
C LEU A 121 -7.95 8.42 -7.26
N GLU A 122 -7.50 9.51 -6.67
CA GLU A 122 -7.31 10.78 -7.36
C GLU A 122 -5.85 10.88 -7.82
N THR A 123 -5.56 11.31 -9.05
CA THR A 123 -4.17 11.54 -9.48
C THR A 123 -3.48 12.54 -8.53
N PRO A 124 -2.25 12.28 -8.03
CA PRO A 124 -1.32 11.19 -8.37
C PRO A 124 -1.31 9.99 -7.39
N TYR A 125 -2.42 9.72 -6.70
CA TYR A 125 -2.53 8.75 -5.62
C TYR A 125 -3.08 7.40 -6.08
N PHE A 126 -2.35 6.34 -5.72
CA PHE A 126 -2.68 4.96 -6.03
C PHE A 126 -2.63 4.10 -4.77
N ARG A 127 -3.32 2.96 -4.82
CA ARG A 127 -3.31 1.98 -3.72
C ARG A 127 -3.08 0.58 -4.26
N CYS A 128 -2.13 -0.15 -3.66
CA CYS A 128 -2.04 -1.59 -3.88
C CYS A 128 -3.11 -2.28 -3.03
N ILE A 129 -4.07 -2.94 -3.69
CA ILE A 129 -5.19 -3.59 -2.99
C ILE A 129 -4.96 -5.10 -2.79
N GLY A 130 -3.91 -5.65 -3.39
CA GLY A 130 -3.49 -7.04 -3.21
C GLY A 130 -2.78 -7.60 -4.43
N ARG A 131 -2.61 -8.92 -4.45
CA ARG A 131 -2.07 -9.65 -5.60
C ARG A 131 -3.09 -9.75 -6.73
N ASP A 132 -2.62 -9.84 -7.96
CA ASP A 132 -3.45 -10.00 -9.15
C ASP A 132 -4.18 -11.35 -9.16
N LYS A 133 -5.40 -11.34 -8.62
CA LYS A 133 -6.27 -12.51 -8.46
C LYS A 133 -7.72 -12.08 -8.63
N TRP A 134 -8.56 -12.96 -9.17
CA TRP A 134 -9.96 -12.64 -9.46
C TRP A 134 -10.78 -12.21 -8.23
N TRP A 135 -10.41 -12.67 -7.03
CA TRP A 135 -11.09 -12.35 -5.77
C TRP A 135 -10.52 -11.12 -5.04
N THR A 136 -9.43 -10.54 -5.52
CA THR A 136 -8.81 -9.36 -4.88
C THR A 136 -9.77 -8.17 -4.79
N PRO A 137 -10.52 -7.81 -5.85
CA PRO A 137 -11.52 -6.75 -5.77
C PRO A 137 -12.63 -7.03 -4.75
N LEU A 138 -13.12 -8.27 -4.69
CA LEU A 138 -14.16 -8.68 -3.74
C LEU A 138 -13.68 -8.57 -2.28
N LYS A 139 -12.46 -9.08 -2.03
CA LYS A 139 -11.82 -8.98 -0.71
C LYS A 139 -11.61 -7.52 -0.31
N TYR A 140 -11.19 -6.68 -1.25
CA TYR A 140 -10.99 -5.25 -1.00
C TYR A 140 -12.30 -4.57 -0.63
N ALA A 141 -13.36 -4.76 -1.44
CA ALA A 141 -14.68 -4.19 -1.18
C ALA A 141 -15.24 -4.61 0.18
N TRP A 142 -15.14 -5.90 0.54
CA TRP A 142 -15.53 -6.40 1.87
C TRP A 142 -14.76 -5.72 3.00
N THR A 143 -13.45 -5.53 2.82
CA THR A 143 -12.59 -4.88 3.83
C THR A 143 -12.94 -3.40 3.99
N GLU A 144 -13.18 -2.69 2.89
CA GLU A 144 -13.60 -1.29 2.91
C GLU A 144 -14.96 -1.12 3.61
N LEU A 145 -15.92 -2.03 3.37
CA LEU A 145 -17.21 -2.06 4.07
C LEU A 145 -17.03 -2.33 5.57
N ALA A 146 -16.25 -3.35 5.94
CA ALA A 146 -16.01 -3.73 7.32
C ALA A 146 -15.27 -2.63 8.12
N THR A 147 -14.50 -1.77 7.44
CA THR A 147 -13.74 -0.68 8.07
C THR A 147 -14.35 0.71 7.87
N LEU A 148 -15.46 0.80 7.13
CA LEU A 148 -16.11 2.06 6.76
C LEU A 148 -15.14 3.07 6.10
N ASN A 149 -14.11 2.58 5.41
CA ASN A 149 -13.09 3.42 4.79
C ASN A 149 -13.54 3.97 3.43
N PHE A 150 -14.36 3.21 2.68
CA PHE A 150 -15.03 3.63 1.42
C PHE A 150 -14.16 4.40 0.43
N GLY A 151 -12.90 4.00 0.23
CA GLY A 151 -11.99 4.63 -0.72
C GLY A 151 -11.48 6.01 -0.29
N ARG A 152 -11.64 6.39 0.98
CA ARG A 152 -11.08 7.64 1.51
C ARG A 152 -9.57 7.68 1.37
N LEU A 153 -9.09 8.85 0.92
CA LEU A 153 -7.70 9.29 1.02
C LEU A 153 -7.41 9.72 2.45
#